data_AF-J9DJZ1-F1
#
_entry.id   AF-J9DJZ1-F1
#
_cell.length_a   1.000
_cell.length_b   1.000
_cell.length_c   1.000
_cell.angle_alpha   90.00
_cell.angle_beta   90.00
_cell.angle_gamma   90.00
#
_symmetry.space_group_name_H-M   'P 1'
#
loop_
_entity.id
_entity.type
_entity.pdbx_description
1 polymer ?
#
loop_
_entity_poly.entity_id
_entity_poly.type
_entity_poly.pdbx_seq_one_letter_code
_entity_poly.pdbx_strand_id
1 'polypeptide(L)' 'MIHQLPVTLEQLYNGAVKKLKLSRNIVCPACGGIGGTKDCVIRCDSCKGRGVRIEITQIRPGMVQQMQSTCNVCEVKAK' A
#
# COMPACT_ATOMS: atom_id res chain seq x y z
N MET A 1 17.51 -0.27 2.05
CA MET A 1 17.99 -0.57 0.68
C MET A 1 19.27 0.21 0.48
N ILE A 2 20.40 -0.46 0.26
CA ILE A 2 21.73 0.17 0.17
C ILE A 2 22.26 -0.11 -1.23
N HIS A 3 22.60 0.94 -1.98
CA HIS A 3 23.22 0.83 -3.29
C HIS A 3 24.71 1.18 -3.16
N GLN A 4 25.57 0.17 -3.28
CA GLN A 4 27.01 0.38 -3.30
C GLN A 4 27.42 0.96 -4.65
N LEU A 5 28.17 2.06 -4.61
CA LEU A 5 28.66 2.74 -5.80
C LEU A 5 30.17 2.48 -5.92
N PRO A 6 30.62 1.63 -6.86
CA PRO A 6 32.05 1.38 -7.03
C PRO A 6 32.73 2.65 -7.56
N VAL A 7 33.85 3.04 -6.94
CA VAL A 7 34.66 4.21 -7.28
C VAL A 7 36.14 3.84 -7.31
N THR A 8 36.90 4.52 -8.17
CA THR A 8 38.38 4.41 -8.21
C THR A 8 39.01 5.49 -7.32
N LEU A 9 40.26 5.29 -6.87
CA LEU A 9 40.98 6.26 -6.05
C LEU A 9 41.11 7.63 -6.73
N GLU A 10 41.31 7.65 -8.05
CA GLU A 10 41.40 8.88 -8.85
C GLU A 10 40.07 9.65 -8.90
N GLN A 11 38.94 8.95 -8.98
CA GLN A 11 37.61 9.55 -8.92
C GLN A 11 37.29 10.11 -7.54
N LEU A 12 37.90 9.53 -6.50
CA LEU A 12 37.80 9.99 -5.12
C LEU A 12 38.67 11.23 -4.89
N TYR A 13 39.85 11.28 -5.53
CA TYR A 13 40.80 12.39 -5.46
C TYR A 13 40.34 13.63 -6.25
N ASN A 14 39.92 13.45 -7.50
CA ASN A 14 39.51 14.55 -8.39
C ASN A 14 38.03 14.93 -8.26
N GLY A 15 37.23 14.10 -7.59
CA GLY A 15 35.77 14.18 -7.56
C GLY A 15 35.14 13.62 -8.85
N ALA A 16 34.02 12.91 -8.71
CA ALA A 16 33.26 12.36 -9.83
C ALA A 16 31.75 12.43 -9.59
N VAL A 17 30.99 12.86 -10.60
CA VAL A 17 29.53 12.87 -10.57
C VAL A 17 29.01 11.63 -11.30
N LYS A 18 28.43 10.69 -10.56
CA LYS A 18 27.76 9.49 -11.13
C LYS A 18 26.25 9.61 -10.97
N LYS A 19 25.51 9.39 -12.06
CA LYS A 19 24.04 9.39 -12.05
C LYS A 19 23.54 8.03 -11.55
N LEU A 20 22.97 8.00 -10.35
CA LEU A 20 22.32 6.81 -9.79
C LEU A 20 20.84 6.81 -10.22
N LYS A 21 20.42 5.80 -11.00
CA LYS A 21 19.00 5.60 -11.32
C LYS A 21 18.34 4.76 -10.23
N LEU A 22 17.62 5.41 -9.31
CA LEU A 22 16.87 4.75 -8.26
C LEU A 22 15.39 4.62 -8.65
N SER A 23 14.88 3.39 -8.65
CA SER A 23 13.45 3.12 -8.66
C SER A 23 12.95 3.09 -7.22
N ARG A 24 12.33 4.19 -6.78
CA ARG A 24 11.62 4.27 -5.49
C ARG A 24 10.12 4.28 -5.74
N ASN A 25 9.36 3.66 -4.84
CA ASN A 25 7.91 3.83 -4.83
C ASN A 25 7.61 5.26 -4.37
N ILE A 26 6.97 6.04 -5.24
CA ILE A 26 6.45 7.37 -4.91
C ILE A 26 4.94 7.32 -4.87
N VAL A 27 4.35 8.20 -4.06
CA VAL A 27 2.92 8.47 -4.12
C VAL A 27 2.60 9.00 -5.51
N CYS A 28 1.62 8.39 -6.19
CA CYS A 28 1.24 8.79 -7.53
C CYS A 28 0.78 10.26 -7.52
N PRO A 29 1.42 11.17 -8.26
CA PRO A 29 1.08 12.59 -8.22
C PRO A 29 -0.28 12.88 -8.87
N ALA A 30 -0.73 12.04 -9.81
CA ALA A 30 -2.00 12.20 -10.50
C ALA A 30 -3.21 11.92 -9.58
N CYS A 31 -3.12 10.90 -8.73
CA CYS A 31 -4.20 10.56 -7.79
C CYS A 31 -3.88 10.93 -6.34
N GLY A 32 -2.72 11.52 -6.06
CA GLY A 32 -2.28 11.83 -4.69
C GLY A 32 -2.20 10.61 -3.76
N GLY A 33 -2.08 9.39 -4.31
CA GLY A 33 -2.09 8.15 -3.54
C GLY A 33 -3.48 7.57 -3.23
N ILE A 34 -4.54 8.18 -3.76
CA ILE A 34 -5.92 7.69 -3.59
C ILE A 34 -6.15 6.42 -4.41
N GLY A 35 -5.47 6.25 -5.54
CA GLY A 35 -5.69 5.09 -6.42
C GLY A 35 -6.93 5.18 -7.30
N GLY A 36 -7.59 6.34 -7.33
CA GLY A 36 -8.73 6.67 -8.19
C GLY A 36 -8.88 8.18 -8.41
N THR A 37 -9.94 8.59 -9.12
CA THR A 37 -10.37 10.00 -9.17
C THR A 37 -10.88 10.43 -7.80
N LYS A 38 -10.74 11.72 -7.47
CA LYS A 38 -11.09 12.25 -6.14
C LYS A 38 -12.55 11.97 -5.74
N ASP A 39 -13.44 11.88 -6.72
CA ASP A 39 -14.87 11.65 -6.51
C ASP A 39 -15.26 10.17 -6.44
N CYS A 40 -14.32 9.24 -6.68
CA CYS A 40 -14.57 7.80 -6.60
C CYS A 40 -14.30 7.22 -5.21
N VAL A 41 -13.85 8.02 -4.24
CA VAL A 41 -13.65 7.58 -2.85
C VAL A 41 -15.00 7.47 -2.14
N ILE A 42 -15.74 6.41 -2.49
CA ILE A 42 -16.99 6.07 -1.83
C ILE A 42 -16.65 5.18 -0.64
N ARG A 43 -16.98 5.63 0.57
CA ARG A 43 -16.87 4.79 1.76
C ARG A 43 -17.72 3.54 1.54
N CYS A 44 -17.09 2.37 1.56
CA CYS A 44 -17.82 1.12 1.42
C CYS A 44 -18.75 0.93 2.62
N ASP A 45 -20.07 0.95 2.40
CA ASP A 45 -21.08 0.80 3.47
C ASP A 45 -20.91 -0.50 4.25
N SER A 46 -20.45 -1.55 3.57
CA SER A 46 -20.38 -2.87 4.19
C SER A 46 -19.16 -3.09 5.08
N CYS A 47 -18.04 -2.40 4.84
CA CYS A 47 -16.86 -2.46 5.72
C CYS A 47 -16.60 -1.14 6.47
N LYS A 48 -17.45 -0.12 6.24
CA LYS A 48 -17.30 1.24 6.77
C LYS A 48 -15.89 1.82 6.58
N GLY A 49 -15.23 1.46 5.47
CA GLY A 49 -13.86 1.88 5.15
C GLY A 49 -12.73 1.08 5.83
N ARG A 50 -13.04 0.02 6.60
CA ARG A 50 -12.02 -0.81 7.27
C ARG A 50 -11.33 -1.82 6.35
N GLY A 51 -11.87 -2.09 5.17
CA GLY A 51 -11.32 -3.08 4.23
C GLY A 51 -11.62 -4.54 4.58
N VAL A 52 -12.17 -4.80 5.77
CA VAL A 52 -12.50 -6.13 6.28
C VAL A 52 -13.93 -6.15 6.85
N ARG A 53 -14.62 -7.27 6.69
CA ARG A 53 -15.89 -7.57 7.36
C ARG A 53 -15.63 -8.53 8.51
N ILE A 54 -16.35 -8.31 9.60
CA ILE A 54 -16.29 -9.16 10.79
C ILE A 54 -17.63 -9.88 10.86
N GLU A 55 -17.62 -11.18 10.62
CA GLU A 55 -18.79 -12.04 10.74
C GLU A 55 -18.66 -12.86 12.04
N ILE A 56 -19.65 -12.72 12.92
CA ILE A 56 -19.70 -13.46 14.18
C ILE A 56 -20.65 -14.65 13.97
N THR A 57 -20.07 -15.85 13.86
CA THR A 57 -20.82 -17.08 13.65
C THR A 57 -20.90 -17.85 14.96
N GLN A 58 -22.12 -18.14 15.42
CA GLN A 58 -22.32 -18.96 16.61
C GLN A 58 -22.19 -20.44 16.25
N ILE A 59 -21.18 -21.12 16.82
CA ILE A 59 -20.94 -22.55 16.58
C ILE A 59 -21.80 -23.39 17.53
N ARG A 60 -21.87 -22.98 18.81
CA ARG A 60 -22.63 -23.65 19.88
C ARG A 60 -23.12 -22.63 20.91
N PRO A 61 -24.10 -22.99 21.77
CA PRO A 61 -24.46 -22.16 22.93
C PRO A 61 -23.21 -21.81 23.75
N GLY A 62 -22.90 -20.51 23.88
CA GLY A 62 -21.69 -20.03 24.57
C GLY A 62 -20.40 -20.01 23.76
N MET A 63 -20.39 -20.46 22.50
CA MET A 63 -19.22 -20.43 21.60
C MET A 63 -19.52 -19.64 20.33
N VAL A 64 -18.89 -18.47 20.21
CA VAL A 64 -18.94 -17.60 19.02
C VAL A 64 -17.57 -17.56 18.35
N GLN A 65 -17.55 -17.64 17.02
CA GLN A 65 -16.35 -17.46 16.20
C GLN A 65 -16.44 -16.12 15.50
N GLN A 66 -15.39 -15.32 15.63
CA GLN A 66 -15.24 -14.07 14.89
C GLN A 66 -14.37 -14.34 13.66
N MET A 67 -14.99 -14.40 12.48
CA MET A 67 -14.28 -14.53 11.21
C MET A 67 -14.05 -13.15 10.61
N GLN A 68 -12.79 -12.81 10.34
CA GLN A 68 -12.43 -11.61 9.58
C GLN A 68 -12.24 -12.00 8.13
N SER A 69 -13.11 -11.49 7.25
CA SER A 69 -13.01 -11.69 5.81
C SER A 69 -12.64 -10.38 5.12
N THR A 70 -11.81 -10.43 4.08
CA THR A 70 -11.54 -9.25 3.24
C THR A 70 -12.86 -8.79 2.62
N CYS A 71 -13.10 -7.49 2.60
CA CYS A 71 -14.34 -6.98 2.04
C CYS A 71 -14.27 -6.99 0.51
N ASN A 72 -14.88 -8.00 -0.09
CA ASN A 72 -14.96 -8.20 -1.54
C ASN A 72 -15.55 -7.00 -2.32
N VAL A 73 -16.28 -6.09 -1.64
CA VAL A 73 -16.88 -4.90 -2.27
C VAL A 73 -15.86 -3.76 -2.44
N CYS A 74 -14.95 -3.57 -1.48
CA CYS A 74 -13.92 -2.53 -1.55
C CYS A 74 -12.56 -3.06 -2.01
N GLU A 75 -12.44 -4.37 -2.21
CA GLU A 75 -11.26 -4.95 -2.87
C GLU A 75 -11.26 -4.65 -4.38
N VAL A 76 -12.45 -4.52 -4.97
CA VAL A 76 -12.65 -4.23 -6.40
C VAL A 76 -12.89 -2.73 -6.67
N LYS A 77 -13.43 -1.99 -5.69
CA LYS A 77 -13.57 -0.53 -5.79
C LYS A 77 -12.28 0.13 -5.29
N ALA A 78 -11.70 0.99 -6.11
CA ALA A 78 -10.55 1.81 -5.73
C ALA A 78 -10.81 2.48 -4.37
N LYS A 79 -9.80 2.40 -3.51
CA LYS A 79 -9.86 2.71 -2.08
C LYS A 79 -10.05 4.21 -1.81
#